data_AF-A0A6B3H7A4-F1
#
_entry.id   AF-A0A6B3H7A4-F1
#
_cell.length_a   1.000
_cell.length_b   1.000
_cell.length_c   1.000
_cell.angle_alpha   90.00
_cell.angle_beta   90.00
_cell.angle_gamma   90.00
#
_symmetry.space_group_name_H-M   'P 1'
#
loop_
_entity.id
_entity.type
_entity.pdbx_description
1 polymer ?
#
loop_
_entity_poly.entity_id
_entity_poly.type
_entity_poly.pdbx_seq_one_letter_code
_entity_poly.pdbx_strand_id
1 'polypeptide(L)'
;MTGTRITARELNRATLARQLLLRRESLEPAEGVRRVVALQAQQPASPYVALWNRLTGFDPAGLDTAFTDHRVVKATLMRLT
;
A
#
# COMPACT_ATOMS: atom_id res chain seq x y z
N MET A 1 -13.42 -0.13 32.14
CA MET A 1 -13.50 -0.83 30.84
C MET A 1 -12.31 -1.77 30.72
N THR A 2 -12.51 -3.07 30.91
CA THR A 2 -11.48 -4.08 30.64
C THR A 2 -11.42 -4.28 29.13
N GLY A 3 -10.52 -3.56 28.45
CA GLY A 3 -10.31 -3.71 27.02
C GLY A 3 -9.76 -5.11 26.71
N THR A 4 -10.24 -5.73 25.63
CA THR A 4 -9.69 -6.99 25.11
C THR A 4 -8.19 -6.83 24.89
N ARG A 5 -7.36 -7.65 25.55
CA ARG A 5 -5.92 -7.66 25.34
C ARG A 5 -5.60 -8.29 23.99
N ILE A 6 -4.90 -7.55 23.13
CA ILE A 6 -4.39 -8.02 21.85
C ILE A 6 -2.99 -8.57 22.05
N THR A 7 -2.76 -9.82 21.66
CA THR A 7 -1.43 -10.44 21.65
C THR A 7 -0.56 -9.86 20.53
N ALA A 8 0.77 -9.99 20.64
CA ALA A 8 1.69 -9.55 19.59
C ALA A 8 1.40 -10.20 18.23
N ARG A 9 0.99 -11.48 18.22
CA ARG A 9 0.63 -12.20 16.99
C ARG A 9 -0.63 -11.63 16.35
N GLU A 10 -1.66 -11.33 17.15
CA GLU A 10 -2.89 -10.72 16.65
C GLU A 10 -2.64 -9.32 16.11
N LEU A 11 -1.85 -8.50 16.82
CA LEU A 11 -1.45 -7.19 16.33
C LEU A 11 -0.70 -7.30 15.00
N ASN A 12 0.25 -8.22 14.89
CA ASN A 12 0.99 -8.45 13.65
C ASN A 12 0.08 -8.87 12.49
N ARG A 13 -0.85 -9.82 12.70
CA ARG A 13 -1.80 -10.23 11.66
C ARG A 13 -2.75 -9.10 11.28
N ALA A 14 -3.23 -8.34 12.25
CA ALA A 14 -4.09 -7.20 12.00
C ALA A 14 -3.34 -6.10 11.21
N THR A 15 -2.04 -5.90 11.46
CA THR A 15 -1.20 -4.99 10.67
C THR A 15 -0.99 -5.51 9.26
N LEU A 16 -0.58 -6.77 9.06
CA LEU A 16 -0.39 -7.32 7.71
C LEU A 16 -1.68 -7.35 6.89
N ALA A 17 -2.83 -7.60 7.53
CA ALA A 17 -4.14 -7.54 6.88
C ALA A 17 -4.42 -6.13 6.35
N ARG A 18 -4.20 -5.09 7.16
CA ARG A 18 -4.36 -3.69 6.73
C ARG A 18 -3.35 -3.26 5.67
N GLN A 19 -2.16 -3.87 5.67
CA GLN A 19 -1.13 -3.64 4.65
C GLN A 19 -1.30 -4.45 3.36
N LEU A 20 -2.37 -5.25 3.25
CA LEU A 20 -2.66 -6.10 2.09
C LEU A 20 -1.59 -7.18 1.84
N LEU A 21 -0.98 -7.68 2.92
CA LEU A 21 0.11 -8.65 2.88
C LEU A 21 -0.28 -10.06 3.32
N LEU A 22 -1.52 -10.27 3.78
CA LEU A 22 -2.05 -11.62 4.03
C LEU A 22 -2.70 -12.23 2.80
N ARG A 23 -3.24 -11.39 1.92
CA ARG A 23 -3.85 -11.76 0.66
C ARG A 23 -3.80 -10.55 -0.27
N ARG A 24 -3.68 -10.82 -1.56
CA ARG A 24 -3.82 -9.79 -2.59
C ARG A 24 -5.29 -9.42 -2.73
N GLU A 25 -5.57 -8.12 -2.90
CA GLU A 25 -6.93 -7.59 -3.02
C GLU A 25 -7.20 -7.10 -4.45
N SER A 26 -8.45 -7.18 -4.89
CA SER A 26 -8.89 -6.60 -6.16
C SER A 26 -9.20 -5.11 -5.97
N LEU A 27 -8.16 -4.27 -5.97
CA LEU A 27 -8.29 -2.81 -5.83
C LEU A 27 -7.51 -2.12 -6.95
N GLU A 28 -7.97 -0.93 -7.31
CA GLU A 28 -7.24 -0.03 -8.20
C GLU A 28 -5.93 0.46 -7.55
N PRO A 29 -4.87 0.75 -8.35
CA PRO A 29 -3.56 1.15 -7.82
C PRO A 29 -3.61 2.33 -6.83
N ALA A 30 -4.36 3.39 -7.14
CA ALA A 30 -4.50 4.56 -6.27
C ALA A 30 -5.17 4.22 -4.93
N GLU A 31 -6.18 3.35 -4.95
CA GLU A 31 -6.82 2.85 -3.73
C GLU A 31 -5.88 1.97 -2.91
N GLY A 32 -5.07 1.14 -3.59
CA GLY A 32 -4.01 0.36 -2.95
C GLY A 32 -3.01 1.24 -2.19
N VAL A 33 -2.54 2.33 -2.80
CA VAL A 33 -1.67 3.32 -2.13
C VAL A 33 -2.38 3.97 -0.94
N ARG A 34 -3.63 4.43 -1.14
CA ARG A 34 -4.44 5.04 -0.06
C ARG A 34 -4.60 4.11 1.14
N ARG A 35 -4.86 2.82 0.88
CA ARG A 35 -5.09 1.81 1.92
C ARG A 35 -3.88 1.60 2.82
N VAL A 36 -2.67 1.75 2.27
CA VAL A 36 -1.39 1.62 2.99
C VAL A 36 -0.76 2.98 3.34
N VAL A 37 -1.53 4.07 3.19
CA VAL A 37 -1.17 5.47 3.46
C VAL A 37 -0.14 6.05 2.48
N ALA A 38 1.01 5.40 2.32
CA ALA A 38 2.07 5.82 1.41
C ALA A 38 2.99 4.64 1.07
N LEU A 39 3.65 4.72 -0.08
CA LEU A 39 4.70 3.81 -0.49
C LEU A 39 6.00 4.57 -0.69
N GLN A 40 7.11 3.95 -0.29
CA GLN A 40 8.43 4.47 -0.61
C GLN A 40 8.65 4.37 -2.13
N ALA A 41 9.04 5.48 -2.74
CA ALA A 41 9.13 5.62 -4.19
C ALA A 41 10.47 6.23 -4.64
N GLN A 42 11.51 6.15 -3.81
CA GLN A 42 12.83 6.71 -4.14
C GLN A 42 13.41 6.04 -5.39
N GLN A 43 13.30 4.71 -5.49
CA GLN A 43 13.60 3.97 -6.71
C GLN A 43 12.35 3.89 -7.60
N PRO A 44 12.45 4.14 -8.92
CA PRO A 44 11.30 4.14 -9.82
C PRO A 44 10.45 2.86 -9.77
N ALA A 45 11.07 1.69 -9.62
CA ALA A 45 10.36 0.41 -9.59
C ALA A 45 9.65 0.10 -8.26
N SER A 46 10.03 0.75 -7.15
CA SER A 46 9.53 0.42 -5.81
C SER A 46 8.00 0.43 -5.67
N PRO A 47 7.25 1.47 -6.12
CA PRO A 47 5.80 1.47 -5.96
C PRO A 47 5.11 0.38 -6.80
N TYR A 48 5.64 0.05 -7.98
CA TYR A 48 5.11 -1.03 -8.82
C TYR A 48 5.29 -2.39 -8.15
N VAL A 49 6.49 -2.70 -7.65
CA VAL A 49 6.74 -3.98 -6.95
C VAL A 49 5.91 -4.07 -5.68
N ALA A 50 5.76 -2.96 -4.94
CA ALA A 50 4.94 -2.91 -3.75
C ALA A 50 3.45 -3.18 -4.03
N LEU A 51 2.88 -2.61 -5.10
CA LEU A 51 1.48 -2.84 -5.47
C LEU A 51 1.28 -4.21 -6.11
N TRP A 52 2.22 -4.72 -6.92
CA TRP A 52 2.16 -6.05 -7.50
C TRP A 52 2.00 -7.15 -6.43
N ASN A 53 2.69 -7.03 -5.31
CA ASN A 53 2.58 -7.95 -4.18
C ASN A 53 1.29 -7.82 -3.37
N ARG A 54 0.51 -6.74 -3.55
CA ARG A 54 -0.69 -6.40 -2.75
C ARG A 54 -1.98 -6.49 -3.53
N LEU A 55 -1.93 -6.31 -4.85
CA LEU A 55 -3.12 -6.17 -5.69
C LEU A 55 -3.20 -7.35 -6.65
N THR A 56 -4.37 -7.96 -6.75
CA THR A 56 -4.68 -9.01 -7.73
C THR A 56 -4.85 -8.36 -9.10
N GLY A 57 -4.31 -8.96 -10.16
CA GLY A 57 -4.43 -8.41 -11.52
C GLY A 57 -3.72 -7.08 -11.74
N PHE A 58 -2.73 -6.73 -10.90
CA PHE A 58 -2.00 -5.47 -11.01
C PHE A 58 -1.37 -5.28 -12.40
N ASP A 59 -1.78 -4.21 -13.08
CA ASP A 59 -1.20 -3.72 -14.32
C ASP A 59 -0.41 -2.43 -14.04
N PRO A 60 0.91 -2.38 -14.34
CA PRO A 60 1.72 -1.17 -14.24
C PRO A 60 1.12 0.05 -14.94
N ALA A 61 0.46 -0.13 -16.09
CA ALA A 61 -0.14 0.99 -16.83
C ALA A 61 -1.22 1.71 -16.00
N GLY A 62 -1.95 0.99 -15.15
CA GLY A 62 -2.92 1.59 -14.23
C GLY A 62 -2.28 2.49 -13.18
N LEU A 63 -1.05 2.18 -12.73
CA LEU A 63 -0.30 3.07 -11.85
C LEU A 63 0.25 4.28 -12.60
N ASP A 64 0.70 4.11 -13.85
CA ASP A 64 1.14 5.21 -14.71
C ASP A 64 0.01 6.21 -14.92
N THR A 65 -1.18 5.73 -15.28
CA THR A 65 -2.38 6.57 -15.40
C THR A 65 -2.70 7.29 -14.10
N ALA A 66 -2.56 6.63 -12.94
CA ALA A 66 -2.80 7.27 -11.65
C ALA A 66 -1.80 8.41 -11.34
N PHE A 67 -0.54 8.30 -11.79
CA PHE A 67 0.41 9.41 -11.74
C PHE A 67 0.04 10.53 -12.70
N THR A 68 -0.28 10.21 -13.95
CA THR A 68 -0.67 11.20 -14.98
C THR A 68 -1.91 12.01 -14.56
N ASP A 69 -2.90 11.34 -13.96
CA ASP A 69 -4.13 11.96 -13.47
C ASP A 69 -3.95 12.68 -12.11
N HIS A 70 -2.75 12.66 -11.53
CA HIS A 70 -2.46 13.18 -10.18
C HIS A 70 -3.29 12.53 -9.06
N ARG A 71 -3.83 11.33 -9.27
CA ARG A 71 -4.48 10.52 -8.22
C ARG A 71 -3.46 9.90 -7.27
N VAL A 72 -2.21 9.75 -7.73
CA VAL A 72 -1.03 9.43 -6.92
C VAL A 72 0.04 10.46 -7.23
N VAL A 73 0.72 10.96 -6.20
CA VAL A 73 1.82 11.93 -6.34
C VAL A 73 3.07 11.36 -5.69
N LYS A 74 4.22 11.51 -6.36
CA LYS A 74 5.54 11.24 -5.80
C LYS A 74 6.13 12.54 -5.30
N ALA A 75 6.39 12.62 -3.99
CA ALA A 75 6.97 13.80 -3.35
C ALA A 75 7.79 13.38 -2.12
N THR A 76 8.69 14.27 -1.69
CA THR A 76 9.38 14.15 -0.41
C THR A 76 8.40 14.44 0.72
N LEU A 77 8.19 13.48 1.62
CA LEU A 77 7.18 13.63 2.68
C LEU A 77 7.66 13.10 4.04
N MET A 78 7.30 11.86 4.39
CA MET A 78 7.66 11.30 5.70
C MET A 78 9.14 10.98 5.74
N ARG A 79 9.83 11.54 6.74
CA ARG A 79 11.28 11.35 6.96
C ARG A 79 12.16 11.82 5.78
N LEU A 80 11.66 12.76 4.99
CA LEU A 80 12.39 13.38 3.87
C LEU A 80 12.84 12.38 2.79
N THR A 81 12.05 11.32 2.57
CA THR A 81 12.25 10.36 1.49
C THR A 81 11.17 10.44 0.43
#